data_AF-A0A6I6QYP4-F1
#
_entry.id   AF-A0A6I6QYP4-F1
#
_cell.length_a   1.000
_cell.length_b   1.000
_cell.length_c   1.000
_cell.angle_alpha   90.00
_cell.angle_beta   90.00
_cell.angle_gamma   90.00
#
_symmetry.space_group_name_H-M   'P 1'
#
loop_
_entity.id
_entity.type
_entity.pdbx_description
1 polymer ?
#
loop_
_entity_poly.entity_id
_entity_poly.type
_entity_poly.pdbx_seq_one_letter_code
_entity_poly.pdbx_strand_id
1 'polypeptide(L)'
;MKDIILQCACCHKEITDLSVAGWRNGERRSFECPECGCRTKVEAEVWLRLSSDAEETWRELYRLAQWGACEFWYDTEGVLRIYPADDLGGRELAALWMAPEAGYEEAAGLHVTVDGSPLPVDVYDGLVPREAAKVIWKRIGAIL
;
A
#
# COMPACT_ATOMS: atom_id res chain seq x y z
N MET A 1 5.90 -20.44 4.48
CA MET A 1 6.35 -20.58 3.08
C MET A 1 7.86 -20.35 3.09
N LYS A 2 8.65 -21.18 2.41
CA LYS A 2 10.08 -20.87 2.21
C LYS A 2 10.14 -19.72 1.22
N ASP A 3 10.75 -18.60 1.59
CA ASP A 3 11.02 -17.52 0.66
C ASP A 3 11.95 -18.08 -0.43
N ILE A 4 11.47 -18.04 -1.67
CA ILE A 4 12.26 -18.50 -2.82
C ILE A 4 13.24 -17.36 -3.11
N ILE A 5 14.48 -17.53 -2.67
CA ILE A 5 15.55 -16.59 -2.95
C ILE A 5 15.96 -16.77 -4.41
N LEU A 6 15.70 -15.76 -5.25
CA LEU A 6 16.18 -15.75 -6.62
C LEU A 6 17.70 -15.62 -6.60
N GLN A 7 18.43 -16.50 -7.28
CA GLN A 7 19.90 -16.47 -7.33
C GLN A 7 20.39 -16.28 -8.76
N CYS A 8 21.38 -15.41 -8.96
CA CYS A 8 22.02 -15.27 -10.26
C CYS A 8 22.79 -16.55 -10.62
N ALA A 9 22.56 -17.12 -11.79
CA ALA A 9 23.31 -18.29 -12.27
C ALA A 9 24.79 -18.00 -12.58
N CYS A 10 25.16 -16.72 -12.75
CA CYS A 10 26.49 -16.32 -13.23
C CYS A 10 27.40 -15.89 -12.07
N CYS A 11 26.92 -15.04 -11.17
CA CYS A 11 27.69 -14.58 -10.00
C CYS A 11 27.24 -15.21 -8.67
N HIS A 12 26.23 -16.09 -8.70
CA HIS A 12 25.67 -16.74 -7.51
C HIS A 12 25.14 -15.78 -6.42
N LYS A 13 24.99 -14.49 -6.73
CA LYS A 13 24.41 -13.51 -5.81
C LYS A 13 22.94 -13.85 -5.57
N GLU A 14 22.58 -13.93 -4.29
CA GLU A 14 21.19 -13.94 -3.85
C GLU A 14 20.55 -12.58 -4.10
N ILE A 15 19.33 -12.61 -4.62
CA ILE A 15 18.60 -11.44 -5.09
C ILE A 15 17.34 -11.38 -4.24
N THR A 16 17.50 -10.68 -3.14
CA THR A 16 16.47 -10.49 -2.12
C THR A 16 15.67 -9.22 -2.36
N ASP A 17 16.17 -8.33 -3.21
CA ASP A 17 15.51 -7.09 -3.57
C ASP A 17 15.44 -6.90 -5.09
N LEU A 18 14.24 -6.62 -5.59
CA LEU A 18 13.91 -6.34 -6.99
C LEU A 18 13.36 -4.91 -7.17
N SER A 19 13.37 -4.09 -6.12
CA SER A 19 12.90 -2.70 -6.09
C SER A 19 13.53 -1.87 -7.22
N VAL A 20 14.83 -2.05 -7.45
CA VAL A 20 15.62 -1.36 -8.47
C VAL A 20 15.14 -1.59 -9.90
N ALA A 21 14.39 -2.65 -10.14
CA ALA A 21 14.02 -3.04 -11.48
C ALA A 21 12.63 -2.51 -11.90
N GLY A 22 11.85 -1.90 -11.00
CA GLY A 22 10.57 -1.28 -11.36
C GLY A 22 9.55 -2.27 -11.96
N TRP A 23 9.51 -3.50 -11.44
CA TRP A 23 8.54 -4.51 -11.86
C TRP A 23 7.15 -4.15 -11.31
N ARG A 24 6.10 -4.37 -12.10
CA ARG A 24 4.71 -4.29 -11.62
C ARG A 24 4.34 -5.57 -10.88
N ASN A 25 3.40 -5.48 -9.94
CA ASN A 25 2.86 -6.66 -9.26
C ASN A 25 2.25 -7.64 -10.28
N GLY A 26 2.67 -8.91 -10.25
CA GLY A 26 2.27 -9.94 -11.22
C GLY A 26 2.95 -9.85 -12.59
N GLU A 27 3.91 -8.93 -12.77
CA GLU A 27 4.69 -8.84 -14.01
C GLU A 27 5.64 -10.05 -14.13
N ARG A 28 5.67 -10.66 -15.32
CA ARG A 28 6.57 -11.76 -15.68
C ARG A 28 7.54 -11.28 -16.73
N ARG A 29 8.85 -11.37 -16.45
CA ARG A 29 9.88 -11.04 -17.45
C ARG A 29 11.20 -11.74 -17.15
N SER A 30 12.07 -11.75 -18.14
CA SER A 30 13.46 -12.20 -17.96
C SER A 30 14.17 -11.26 -16.99
N PHE A 31 14.78 -11.83 -15.97
CA PHE A 31 15.52 -11.09 -14.96
C PHE A 31 16.96 -10.80 -15.44
N GLU A 32 17.45 -9.60 -15.18
CA GLU A 32 18.84 -9.20 -15.39
C GLU A 32 19.50 -8.92 -14.04
N CYS A 33 20.62 -9.59 -13.76
CA CYS A 33 21.31 -9.43 -12.49
C CYS A 33 21.89 -8.02 -12.35
N PRO A 34 21.51 -7.23 -11.32
CA PRO A 34 22.00 -5.87 -11.15
C PRO A 34 23.50 -5.81 -10.84
N GLU A 35 24.08 -6.91 -10.37
CA GLU A 35 25.50 -6.99 -10.00
C GLU A 35 26.41 -7.30 -11.19
N CYS A 36 25.97 -8.13 -12.14
CA CYS A 36 26.83 -8.64 -13.22
C CYS A 36 26.23 -8.51 -14.63
N GLY A 37 25.02 -7.98 -14.77
CA GLY A 37 24.32 -7.82 -16.05
C GLY A 37 23.91 -9.13 -16.72
N CYS A 38 24.07 -10.27 -16.05
CA CYS A 38 23.74 -11.56 -16.64
C CYS A 38 22.22 -11.70 -16.74
N ARG A 39 21.71 -11.84 -17.97
CA ARG A 39 20.29 -12.08 -18.23
C ARG A 39 19.98 -13.56 -18.04
N THR A 40 19.10 -13.87 -17.10
CA THR A 40 18.69 -15.26 -16.86
C THR A 40 17.66 -15.68 -17.92
N LYS A 41 17.65 -16.96 -18.27
CA LYS A 41 16.64 -17.53 -19.19
C LYS A 41 15.32 -17.87 -18.50
N VAL A 42 15.21 -17.63 -17.19
CA VAL A 42 14.01 -17.95 -16.41
C VAL A 42 13.19 -16.68 -16.26
N GLU A 43 11.89 -16.78 -16.57
CA GLU A 43 10.94 -15.72 -16.26
C GLU A 43 10.65 -15.77 -14.75
N ALA A 44 11.02 -14.70 -14.04
CA ALA A 44 10.57 -14.52 -12.68
C ALA A 44 9.19 -13.87 -12.69
N GLU A 45 8.42 -14.06 -11.62
CA GLU A 45 7.14 -13.39 -11.37
C GLU A 45 7.27 -12.70 -10.00
N VAL A 46 7.03 -11.40 -9.96
CA VAL A 46 7.17 -10.61 -8.72
C VAL A 46 5.81 -10.41 -8.09
N TRP A 47 5.69 -10.86 -6.84
CA TRP A 47 4.55 -10.57 -5.98
C TRP A 47 4.97 -9.56 -4.93
N LEU A 48 4.55 -8.31 -5.11
CA LEU A 48 4.74 -7.28 -4.09
C LEU A 48 3.78 -7.60 -2.95
N ARG A 49 4.32 -7.98 -1.79
CA ARG A 49 3.50 -8.12 -0.58
C ARG A 49 3.24 -6.73 -0.03
N LEU A 50 1.97 -6.37 0.09
CA LEU A 50 1.54 -5.28 0.95
C LEU A 50 2.09 -5.58 2.36
N SER A 51 2.64 -4.58 3.05
CA SER A 51 3.06 -4.81 4.43
C SER A 51 1.86 -5.31 5.25
N SER A 52 2.10 -6.24 6.18
CA SER A 52 1.06 -6.74 7.11
C SER A 52 0.32 -5.60 7.79
N ASP A 53 1.05 -4.51 8.04
CA ASP A 53 0.60 -3.39 8.85
C ASP A 53 -0.33 -2.45 8.06
N ALA A 54 -0.16 -2.36 6.74
CA ALA A 54 -1.05 -1.55 5.89
C ALA A 54 -2.47 -2.14 5.83
N GLU A 55 -2.60 -3.45 5.67
CA GLU A 55 -3.90 -4.12 5.68
C GLU A 55 -4.57 -4.01 7.05
N GLU A 56 -3.82 -4.18 8.14
CA GLU A 56 -4.35 -4.02 9.50
C GLU A 56 -4.75 -2.57 9.79
N THR A 57 -3.97 -1.59 9.33
CA THR A 57 -4.29 -0.15 9.48
C THR A 57 -5.58 0.17 8.75
N TRP A 58 -5.74 -0.35 7.53
CA TRP A 58 -6.97 -0.21 6.75
C TRP A 58 -8.18 -0.82 7.47
N ARG A 59 -8.03 -2.02 8.06
CA ARG A 59 -9.12 -2.67 8.82
C ARG A 59 -9.54 -1.86 10.04
N GLU A 60 -8.59 -1.26 10.76
CA GLU A 60 -8.88 -0.39 11.89
C GLU A 60 -9.56 0.92 11.45
N LEU A 61 -9.15 1.50 10.32
CA LEU A 61 -9.83 2.66 9.73
C LEU A 61 -11.27 2.35 9.32
N TYR A 62 -11.49 1.19 8.72
CA TYR A 62 -12.83 0.72 8.38
C TYR A 62 -13.72 0.58 9.62
N ARG A 63 -13.18 0.03 10.73
CA ARG A 63 -13.93 -0.01 12.01
C ARG A 63 -14.24 1.38 12.56
N LEU A 64 -13.30 2.32 12.47
CA LEU A 64 -13.53 3.69 12.91
C LEU A 64 -14.60 4.38 12.05
N ALA A 65 -14.61 4.14 10.74
CA ALA A 65 -15.66 4.62 9.83
C ALA A 65 -17.04 4.05 10.19
N GLN A 66 -17.13 2.76 10.54
CA GLN A 66 -18.38 2.13 10.99
C GLN A 66 -18.93 2.71 12.30
N TRP A 67 -18.08 3.23 13.17
CA TRP A 67 -18.48 3.82 14.45
C TRP A 67 -18.57 5.35 14.41
N GLY A 68 -17.99 5.97 13.38
CA GLY A 68 -18.12 7.40 13.10
C GLY A 68 -19.52 7.71 12.61
N ALA A 69 -20.00 8.92 12.90
CA ALA A 69 -21.20 9.47 12.28
C ALA A 69 -20.90 9.90 10.83
N CYS A 70 -20.45 8.94 10.01
CA CYS A 70 -20.05 9.13 8.62
C CYS A 70 -20.79 8.12 7.74
N GLU A 71 -20.97 8.48 6.47
CA GLU A 71 -21.39 7.56 5.43
C GLU A 71 -20.16 7.09 4.64
N PHE A 72 -20.17 5.85 4.17
CA PHE A 72 -19.05 5.31 3.38
C PHE A 72 -19.50 4.24 2.37
N TRP A 73 -18.79 4.18 1.25
CA TRP A 73 -19.01 3.15 0.22
C TRP A 73 -17.73 2.86 -0.55
N TYR A 74 -17.73 1.74 -1.28
CA TYR A 74 -16.68 1.41 -2.23
C TYR A 74 -17.04 1.93 -3.62
N ASP A 75 -16.09 2.56 -4.29
CA ASP A 75 -16.24 2.85 -5.71
C ASP A 75 -15.90 1.65 -6.60
N THR A 76 -15.97 1.84 -7.92
CA THR A 76 -15.71 0.79 -8.91
C THR A 76 -14.25 0.33 -8.95
N GLU A 77 -13.33 1.11 -8.38
CA GLU A 77 -11.91 0.78 -8.27
C GLU A 77 -11.58 0.10 -6.92
N GLY A 78 -12.58 -0.07 -6.06
CA GLY A 78 -12.42 -0.67 -4.74
C GLY A 78 -11.89 0.30 -3.68
N VAL A 79 -11.92 1.61 -3.96
CA VAL A 79 -11.54 2.64 -3.00
C VAL A 79 -12.67 2.84 -1.99
N LEU A 80 -12.35 2.78 -0.70
CA LEU A 80 -13.27 3.12 0.37
C LEU A 80 -13.33 4.65 0.50
N ARG A 81 -14.48 5.24 0.20
CA ARG A 81 -14.71 6.68 0.28
C ARG A 81 -15.58 7.01 1.49
N ILE A 82 -15.24 8.08 2.21
CA ILE A 82 -15.86 8.49 3.47
C ILE A 82 -16.40 9.92 3.35
N TYR A 83 -17.65 10.12 3.78
CA TYR A 83 -18.41 11.37 3.67
C TYR A 83 -19.08 11.72 5.01
N PRO A 84 -19.46 12.99 5.23
CA PRO A 84 -20.30 13.37 6.36
C PRO A 84 -21.65 12.65 6.29
N ALA A 85 -22.21 12.27 7.44
CA ALA A 85 -23.49 11.55 7.47
C ALA A 85 -24.69 12.34 6.93
N ASP A 86 -24.60 13.67 6.91
CA ASP A 86 -25.64 14.58 6.45
C ASP A 86 -25.45 15.06 4.99
N ASP A 87 -24.38 14.62 4.31
CA ASP A 87 -23.99 15.13 2.99
C ASP A 87 -23.61 14.00 2.01
N LEU A 88 -24.57 13.09 1.76
CA LEU A 88 -24.48 12.02 0.76
C LEU A 88 -24.40 12.61 -0.66
N GLY A 89 -23.16 12.91 -1.09
CA GLY A 89 -22.84 13.43 -2.43
C GLY A 89 -22.11 14.76 -2.45
N GLY A 90 -21.81 15.35 -1.29
CA GLY A 90 -21.02 16.57 -1.20
C GLY A 90 -19.55 16.31 -0.92
N ARG A 91 -19.00 16.91 0.14
CA ARG A 91 -17.54 16.95 0.36
C ARG A 91 -16.99 15.59 0.79
N GLU A 92 -16.09 15.01 0.00
CA GLU A 92 -15.33 13.82 0.41
C GLU A 92 -14.38 14.16 1.56
N LEU A 93 -14.50 13.43 2.67
CA LEU A 93 -13.63 13.60 3.83
C LEU A 93 -12.32 12.83 3.65
N ALA A 94 -12.41 11.61 3.12
CA ALA A 94 -11.26 10.76 2.87
C ALA A 94 -11.52 9.68 1.83
N ALA A 95 -10.46 9.26 1.14
CA ALA A 95 -10.44 8.06 0.33
C ALA A 95 -9.29 7.15 0.74
N LEU A 96 -9.56 5.84 0.84
CA LEU A 96 -8.63 4.82 1.32
C LEU A 96 -8.53 3.71 0.28
N TRP A 97 -7.33 3.41 -0.21
CA TRP A 97 -7.12 2.32 -1.15
C TRP A 97 -5.82 1.58 -0.92
N MET A 98 -5.80 0.32 -1.35
CA MET A 98 -4.61 -0.52 -1.27
C MET A 98 -3.91 -0.56 -2.63
N ALA A 99 -2.67 -0.11 -2.71
CA ALA A 99 -1.86 -0.19 -3.92
C ALA A 99 -0.38 -0.41 -3.60
N PRO A 100 0.32 -1.31 -4.33
CA PRO A 100 1.76 -1.47 -4.17
C PRO A 100 2.49 -0.21 -4.66
N GLU A 101 3.41 0.33 -3.86
CA GLU A 101 4.26 1.45 -4.27
C GLU A 101 5.54 0.96 -4.96
N ALA A 102 6.01 1.74 -5.93
CA ALA A 102 7.37 1.66 -6.45
C ALA A 102 8.19 2.83 -5.84
N GLY A 103 9.30 2.52 -5.18
CA GLY A 103 10.29 3.54 -4.75
C GLY A 103 10.31 3.88 -3.25
N TYR A 104 9.46 3.27 -2.42
CA TYR A 104 9.64 3.26 -0.97
C TYR A 104 10.15 1.88 -0.56
N GLU A 105 11.22 1.82 0.25
CA GLU A 105 11.96 0.59 0.58
C GLU A 105 11.13 -0.46 1.33
N GLU A 106 9.91 -0.13 1.77
CA GLU A 106 8.93 -1.11 2.25
C GLU A 106 7.55 -0.73 1.71
N ALA A 107 6.79 -1.75 1.28
CA ALA A 107 5.48 -1.61 0.67
C ALA A 107 4.47 -0.90 1.59
N ALA A 108 4.38 0.43 1.53
CA ALA A 108 3.30 1.19 2.15
C ALA A 108 2.03 1.04 1.29
N GLY A 109 1.43 -0.14 1.42
CA GLY A 109 0.31 -0.58 0.62
C GLY A 109 -0.97 0.21 0.83
N LEU A 110 -1.07 1.07 1.85
CA LEU A 110 -2.25 1.86 2.18
C LEU A 110 -2.05 3.32 1.80
N HIS A 111 -2.89 3.78 0.88
CA HIS A 111 -2.95 5.16 0.42
C HIS A 111 -4.15 5.84 1.03
N VAL A 112 -3.95 7.07 1.50
CA VAL A 112 -4.97 7.87 2.17
C VAL A 112 -4.99 9.28 1.59
N THR A 113 -6.16 9.75 1.18
CA THR A 113 -6.43 11.18 1.02
C THR A 113 -7.32 11.65 2.16
N VAL A 114 -7.11 12.88 2.60
CA VAL A 114 -7.99 13.60 3.53
C VAL A 114 -8.29 14.95 2.90
N ASP A 115 -9.57 15.28 2.70
CA ASP A 115 -10.02 16.50 2.03
C ASP A 115 -9.35 16.71 0.66
N GLY A 116 -9.32 15.65 -0.14
CA GLY A 116 -8.70 15.62 -1.48
C GLY A 116 -7.17 15.71 -1.49
N SER A 117 -6.51 15.83 -0.34
CA SER A 117 -5.05 15.92 -0.25
C SER A 117 -4.44 14.59 0.19
N PRO A 118 -3.40 14.07 -0.49
CA PRO A 118 -2.68 12.88 -0.04
C PRO A 118 -2.11 13.10 1.37
N LEU A 119 -2.30 12.12 2.25
CA LEU A 119 -1.66 12.08 3.56
C LEU A 119 -0.30 11.38 3.40
N PRO A 120 0.82 12.09 3.66
CA PRO A 120 2.14 11.50 3.54
C PRO A 120 2.32 10.29 4.46
N VAL A 121 2.98 9.23 3.95
CA VAL A 121 3.16 7.96 4.67
C VAL A 121 3.96 8.15 5.97
N ASP A 122 4.94 9.06 5.99
CA ASP A 122 5.75 9.40 7.17
C ASP A 122 4.93 9.92 8.36
N VAL A 123 3.67 10.34 8.14
CA VAL A 123 2.75 10.73 9.21
C VAL A 123 2.32 9.55 10.08
N TYR A 124 2.29 8.35 9.52
CA TYR A 124 1.80 7.14 10.20
C TYR A 124 2.72 5.92 10.06
N ASP A 125 3.84 6.08 9.36
CA ASP A 125 4.88 5.07 9.26
C ASP A 125 5.54 4.77 10.61
N GLY A 126 5.94 3.50 10.81
CA GLY A 126 6.51 3.01 12.07
C GLY A 126 5.56 2.95 13.26
N LEU A 127 4.29 3.36 13.11
CA LEU A 127 3.25 3.17 14.12
C LEU A 127 2.63 1.79 14.01
N VAL A 128 2.24 1.21 15.15
CA VAL A 128 1.41 -0.02 15.11
C VAL A 128 0.07 0.29 14.43
N PRO A 129 -0.56 -0.66 13.72
CA PRO A 129 -1.72 -0.41 12.87
C PRO A 129 -2.88 0.37 13.52
N ARG A 130 -3.16 0.08 14.79
CA ARG A 130 -4.20 0.76 15.57
C ARG A 130 -3.88 2.23 15.87
N GLU A 131 -2.60 2.56 16.06
CA GLU A 131 -2.16 3.93 16.32
C GLU A 131 -2.13 4.74 15.02
N ALA A 132 -1.62 4.15 13.93
CA ALA A 132 -1.70 4.71 12.58
C ALA A 132 -3.14 5.09 12.22
N ALA A 133 -4.08 4.14 12.38
CA ALA A 133 -5.50 4.37 12.09
C ALA A 133 -6.09 5.54 12.92
N LYS A 134 -5.74 5.66 14.20
CA LYS A 134 -6.20 6.77 15.05
C LYS A 134 -5.63 8.12 14.62
N VAL A 135 -4.36 8.18 14.22
CA VAL A 135 -3.72 9.42 13.74
C VAL A 135 -4.40 9.89 12.46
N ILE A 136 -4.64 8.98 11.52
CA ILE A 136 -5.36 9.24 10.27
C ILE A 136 -6.80 9.70 10.58
N TRP A 137 -7.53 8.95 11.41
CA TRP A 137 -8.92 9.26 11.77
C TRP A 137 -9.06 10.60 12.47
N LYS A 138 -8.09 11.00 13.31
CA LYS A 138 -8.10 12.31 13.96
C LYS A 138 -8.07 13.45 12.93
N ARG A 139 -7.43 13.26 11.76
CA ARG A 139 -7.44 14.26 10.69
C ARG A 139 -8.77 14.29 9.95
N ILE A 140 -9.36 13.12 9.69
CA ILE A 140 -10.71 13.01 9.11
C ILE A 140 -11.73 13.72 10.02
N GLY A 141 -11.69 13.41 11.33
CA GLY A 141 -12.59 13.99 12.32
C GLY A 141 -12.31 15.45 12.69
N ALA A 142 -11.19 16.05 12.25
CA ALA A 142 -10.97 17.48 12.39
C ALA A 142 -11.72 18.30 11.31
N ILE A 143 -12.28 17.62 10.32
CA ILE A 143 -12.97 18.21 9.16
C ILE A 143 -14.47 17.82 9.14
N LEU A 144 -14.88 16.87 9.99
CA LEU A 144 -16.26 16.66 10.43
C LEU A 144 -16.77 17.87 11.23
#